data_AF-A0A7C3P3M9-F1
#
_entry.id   AF-A0A7C3P3M9-F1
#
_cell.length_a   1.000
_cell.length_b   1.000
_cell.length_c   1.000
_cell.angle_alpha   90.00
_cell.angle_beta   90.00
_cell.angle_gamma   90.00
#
_symmetry.space_group_name_H-M   'P 1'
#
loop_
_entity.id
_entity.type
_entity.pdbx_description
1 polymer ?
#
loop_
_entity_poly.entity_id
_entity_poly.type
_entity_poly.pdbx_seq_one_letter_code
_entity_poly.pdbx_strand_id
1 'polypeptide(L)'
;MKMIRWSGLIAFVVIVGLITMFSLFFLDGILKGIIEDQASLAVGAKVEIGDLRFKIFGLSIDIQKLQVANPEEPMRNSVEIGSLTFDLRAGPLLKKKIVIERMKVLDLAWNTPRKTSGALPPRLKKKLEARKKPSELGAKAEKRIEECVLPNFSILADLKKRSPEELLKGINLQSAAFLGDYPKKVSSAKETWEKRLKELPGREEIEKDIRSFQTLKDQRPRDLTHLPAYLEKVNTLQKKINDTQKTLTTAQQEFQTEMSRLKTSLQEVEKLKDADVKTVMAKLGVQIPSATDLLCVLLGKEVAYKVNWALGMYRKLSQYTSKGKPKEEKEKPQPVPRMKGMDVRFPITQGYPDFLLELAEFSARPHMKKASGAFAFEKLAGELRGLTSHPAIYGKPTLFKLNGSMVGNLAKEFALAGQLDHRSAVAEDRIDLNVRELRVERGGTPDPQESPLRLASALLNVNGSFRVKGEGLNG
;
A
#
# COMPACT_ATOMS: atom_id res chain seq x y z
N MET A 1 -48.71 5.19 -49.83
CA MET A 1 -48.26 4.88 -48.45
C MET A 1 -48.26 6.16 -47.61
N LYS A 2 -49.31 6.44 -46.83
CA LYS A 2 -49.31 7.55 -45.85
C LYS A 2 -48.71 7.04 -44.52
N MET A 3 -47.42 6.73 -44.53
CA MET A 3 -46.66 6.37 -43.33
C MET A 3 -46.25 7.66 -42.62
N ILE A 4 -47.15 8.26 -41.84
CA ILE A 4 -46.89 9.14 -40.69
C ILE A 4 -48.26 9.74 -40.36
N ARG A 5 -48.78 9.41 -39.18
CA ARG A 5 -49.99 10.02 -38.64
C ARG A 5 -49.59 11.41 -38.15
N TRP A 6 -49.78 12.43 -38.98
CA TRP A 6 -49.38 13.82 -38.72
C TRP A 6 -49.91 14.38 -37.39
N SER A 7 -51.10 13.96 -36.96
CA SER A 7 -51.65 14.30 -35.65
C SER A 7 -50.83 13.73 -34.48
N GLY A 8 -50.28 12.51 -34.63
CA GLY A 8 -49.38 11.91 -33.65
C GLY A 8 -48.00 12.58 -33.64
N LEU A 9 -47.51 13.03 -34.80
CA LEU A 9 -46.25 13.77 -34.88
C LEU A 9 -46.36 15.14 -34.18
N ILE A 10 -47.46 15.87 -34.40
CA ILE A 10 -47.72 17.16 -33.74
C ILE A 10 -47.83 16.96 -32.23
N ALA A 11 -48.60 15.97 -31.77
CA ALA A 11 -48.72 15.67 -30.34
C ALA A 11 -47.36 15.29 -29.71
N PHE A 12 -46.53 14.50 -30.41
CA PHE A 12 -45.18 14.17 -29.97
C PHE A 12 -44.29 15.41 -29.84
N VAL A 13 -44.29 16.29 -30.84
CA VAL A 13 -43.51 17.54 -30.81
C VAL A 13 -43.96 18.46 -29.67
N VAL A 14 -45.27 18.58 -29.43
CA VAL A 14 -45.79 19.37 -28.31
C VAL A 14 -45.38 18.80 -26.97
N ILE A 15 -45.49 17.48 -26.77
CA ILE A 15 -45.09 16.81 -25.52
C ILE A 15 -43.58 16.96 -25.28
N VAL A 16 -42.75 16.69 -26.30
CA VAL A 16 -41.30 16.86 -26.22
C VAL A 16 -40.94 18.33 -25.97
N GLY A 17 -41.63 19.26 -26.61
CA GLY A 17 -41.47 20.70 -26.40
C GLY A 17 -41.78 21.11 -24.97
N LEU A 18 -42.90 20.64 -24.40
CA LEU A 18 -43.29 20.91 -23.01
C LEU A 18 -42.32 20.28 -22.00
N ILE A 19 -41.88 19.04 -22.22
CA ILE A 19 -40.87 18.38 -21.36
C ILE A 19 -39.54 19.14 -21.42
N THR A 20 -39.13 19.57 -22.61
CA THR A 20 -37.90 20.35 -22.80
C THR A 20 -38.02 21.70 -22.11
N MET A 21 -39.13 22.41 -22.28
CA MET A 21 -39.40 23.69 -21.61
C MET A 21 -39.41 23.51 -20.08
N PHE A 22 -40.14 22.54 -19.57
CA PHE A 22 -40.16 22.24 -18.14
C PHE A 22 -38.76 21.95 -17.60
N SER A 23 -38.01 21.12 -18.32
CA SER A 23 -36.64 20.77 -17.94
C SER A 23 -35.70 21.97 -17.93
N LEU A 24 -35.83 22.90 -18.88
CA LEU A 24 -34.95 24.07 -18.97
C LEU A 24 -35.23 25.11 -17.89
N PHE A 25 -36.49 25.24 -17.43
CA PHE A 25 -36.87 26.27 -16.47
C PHE A 25 -36.93 25.78 -15.01
N PHE A 26 -37.32 24.53 -14.75
CA PHE A 26 -37.63 24.07 -13.39
C PHE A 26 -36.67 23.02 -12.83
N LEU A 27 -36.02 22.23 -13.68
CA LEU A 27 -35.23 21.08 -13.23
C LEU A 27 -34.05 21.49 -12.34
N ASP A 28 -33.32 22.52 -12.75
CA ASP A 28 -32.16 23.04 -12.01
C ASP A 28 -32.55 23.54 -10.61
N GLY A 29 -33.64 24.29 -10.49
CA GLY A 29 -34.14 24.80 -9.21
C GLY A 29 -34.65 23.69 -8.28
N ILE A 30 -35.35 22.69 -8.83
CA ILE A 30 -35.82 21.53 -8.06
C ILE A 30 -34.63 20.69 -7.57
N LEU A 31 -33.68 20.38 -8.44
CA LEU A 31 -32.49 19.61 -8.09
C LEU A 31 -31.66 20.32 -7.02
N LYS A 32 -31.46 21.63 -7.15
CA LYS A 32 -30.80 22.46 -6.15
C LYS A 32 -31.45 22.29 -4.77
N GLY A 33 -32.76 22.49 -4.68
CA GLY A 33 -33.49 22.39 -3.40
C GLY A 33 -33.43 20.99 -2.79
N ILE A 34 -33.55 19.94 -3.61
CA ILE A 34 -33.43 18.55 -3.14
C ILE A 34 -32.03 18.27 -2.58
N ILE A 35 -30.98 18.70 -3.29
CA ILE A 35 -29.60 18.46 -2.89
C ILE A 35 -29.28 19.24 -1.61
N GLU A 36 -29.65 20.52 -1.53
CA GLU A 36 -29.46 21.34 -0.31
C GLU A 36 -30.15 20.71 0.91
N ASP A 37 -31.41 20.28 0.77
CA ASP A 37 -32.17 19.67 1.87
C ASP A 37 -31.56 18.33 2.32
N GLN A 38 -31.24 17.43 1.39
CA GLN A 38 -30.69 16.11 1.72
C GLN A 38 -29.27 16.23 2.29
N ALA A 39 -28.43 17.07 1.71
CA ALA A 39 -27.09 17.32 2.21
C ALA A 39 -27.13 18.00 3.59
N SER A 40 -28.05 18.95 3.81
CA SER A 40 -28.24 19.59 5.11
C SER A 40 -28.67 18.61 6.20
N LEU A 41 -29.54 17.65 5.86
CA LEU A 41 -29.95 16.59 6.78
C LEU A 41 -28.81 15.62 7.09
N ALA A 42 -27.99 15.28 6.09
CA ALA A 42 -26.85 14.38 6.26
C ALA A 42 -25.75 14.99 7.13
N VAL A 43 -25.46 16.28 6.94
CA VAL A 43 -24.44 17.01 7.72
C VAL A 43 -24.98 17.45 9.09
N GLY A 44 -26.29 17.68 9.20
CA GLY A 44 -26.92 18.24 10.40
C GLY A 44 -26.81 19.77 10.50
N ALA A 45 -26.35 20.43 9.45
CA ALA A 45 -26.23 21.88 9.35
C ALA A 45 -26.55 22.36 7.93
N LYS A 46 -26.79 23.65 7.74
CA LYS A 46 -27.27 24.20 6.46
C LYS A 46 -26.22 24.05 5.36
N VAL A 47 -26.59 23.38 4.27
CA VAL A 47 -25.86 23.33 3.00
C VAL A 47 -26.54 24.28 2.02
N GLU A 48 -25.76 25.16 1.40
CA GLU A 48 -26.23 26.12 0.42
C GLU A 48 -25.47 25.96 -0.89
N ILE A 49 -26.17 26.05 -2.00
CA ILE A 49 -25.61 26.05 -3.35
C ILE A 49 -25.88 27.43 -3.96
N GLY A 50 -24.88 28.03 -4.59
CA GLY A 50 -25.09 29.27 -5.35
C GLY A 50 -25.93 29.02 -6.60
N ASP A 51 -25.40 28.22 -7.50
CA ASP A 51 -26.01 27.87 -8.78
C ASP A 51 -25.83 26.37 -9.06
N LEU A 52 -26.84 25.74 -9.67
CA LEU A 52 -26.79 24.35 -10.10
C LEU A 52 -27.30 24.26 -11.52
N ARG A 53 -26.50 23.68 -12.40
CA ARG A 53 -26.88 23.44 -13.80
C ARG A 53 -26.76 21.96 -14.11
N PHE A 54 -27.86 21.37 -14.56
CA PHE A 54 -27.89 19.98 -14.98
C PHE A 54 -28.06 19.86 -16.50
N LYS A 55 -27.13 19.17 -17.15
CA LYS A 55 -27.18 18.88 -18.59
C LYS A 55 -27.63 17.44 -18.79
N ILE A 56 -28.88 17.23 -19.21
CA ILE A 56 -29.47 15.90 -19.43
C ILE A 56 -28.68 15.10 -20.49
N PHE A 57 -28.43 15.68 -21.66
CA PHE A 57 -27.82 14.95 -22.79
C PHE A 57 -26.36 14.53 -22.53
N GLY A 58 -25.66 15.22 -21.62
CA GLY A 58 -24.30 14.87 -21.20
C GLY A 58 -24.21 14.23 -19.80
N LEU A 59 -25.36 14.02 -19.13
CA LEU A 59 -25.45 13.65 -17.71
C LEU A 59 -24.39 14.36 -16.84
N SER A 60 -24.33 15.68 -16.99
CA SER A 60 -23.34 16.53 -16.34
C SER A 60 -24.02 17.44 -15.32
N ILE A 61 -23.47 17.51 -14.11
CA ILE A 61 -23.92 18.40 -13.04
C ILE A 61 -22.81 19.40 -12.76
N ASP A 62 -23.11 20.69 -12.84
CA ASP A 62 -22.23 21.79 -12.47
C ASP A 62 -22.84 22.54 -11.29
N ILE A 63 -22.15 22.52 -10.15
CA ILE A 63 -22.54 23.18 -8.90
C ILE A 63 -21.53 24.29 -8.64
N GLN A 64 -22.02 25.50 -8.43
CA GLN A 64 -21.19 26.67 -8.13
C GLN A 64 -21.47 27.17 -6.70
N LYS A 65 -20.41 27.57 -6.01
CA LYS A 65 -20.44 28.11 -4.64
C LYS A 65 -21.21 27.22 -3.67
N LEU A 66 -20.75 25.98 -3.52
CA LEU A 66 -21.28 25.06 -2.53
C LEU A 66 -20.68 25.40 -1.16
N GLN A 67 -21.53 25.66 -0.16
CA GLN A 67 -21.14 26.00 1.20
C GLN A 67 -21.79 25.04 2.18
N VAL A 68 -20.97 24.37 2.99
CA VAL A 68 -21.39 23.43 4.02
C VAL A 68 -21.12 24.06 5.38
N ALA A 69 -22.16 24.32 6.17
CA ALA A 69 -22.04 24.86 7.52
C ALA A 69 -21.29 23.91 8.47
N ASN A 70 -20.62 24.46 9.48
CA ASN A 70 -20.23 23.69 10.66
C ASN A 70 -21.45 23.58 11.62
N PRO A 71 -21.89 22.38 12.02
CA PRO A 71 -22.96 22.20 13.01
C PRO A 71 -22.65 22.81 14.38
N GLU A 72 -21.37 22.82 14.79
CA GLU A 72 -20.92 23.33 16.08
C GLU A 72 -20.67 24.84 16.05
N GLU A 73 -20.18 25.36 14.92
CA GLU A 73 -19.95 26.79 14.67
C GLU A 73 -20.78 27.31 13.48
N PRO A 74 -22.07 27.64 13.65
CA PRO A 74 -22.96 27.96 12.54
C PRO A 74 -22.55 29.17 11.69
N MET A 75 -21.74 30.07 12.23
CA MET A 75 -21.21 31.25 11.51
C MET A 75 -19.95 30.95 10.69
N ARG A 76 -19.54 29.68 10.61
CA ARG A 76 -18.42 29.22 9.78
C ARG A 76 -18.85 28.08 8.87
N ASN A 77 -18.24 28.02 7.69
CA ASN A 77 -18.34 26.86 6.82
C ASN A 77 -17.30 25.82 7.25
N SER A 78 -17.72 24.57 7.40
CA SER A 78 -16.79 23.45 7.52
C SER A 78 -16.05 23.23 6.20
N VAL A 79 -16.79 23.30 5.08
CA VAL A 79 -16.29 23.15 3.72
C VAL A 79 -16.95 24.17 2.80
N GLU A 80 -16.18 24.81 1.94
CA GLU A 80 -16.64 25.67 0.85
C GLU A 80 -15.96 25.23 -0.46
N ILE A 81 -16.73 25.09 -1.53
CA ILE A 81 -16.25 24.68 -2.85
C ILE A 81 -16.70 25.74 -3.86
N GLY A 82 -15.76 26.31 -4.60
CA GLY A 82 -16.05 27.32 -5.61
C GLY A 82 -16.81 26.73 -6.81
N SER A 83 -16.29 25.64 -7.38
CA SER A 83 -16.94 24.94 -8.50
C SER A 83 -16.78 23.43 -8.36
N LEU A 84 -17.88 22.72 -8.59
CA LEU A 84 -17.97 21.28 -8.48
C LEU A 84 -18.67 20.74 -9.74
N THR A 85 -17.92 20.06 -10.60
CA THR A 85 -18.45 19.49 -11.84
C THR A 85 -18.34 17.97 -11.82
N PHE A 86 -19.40 17.28 -12.24
CA PHE A 86 -19.44 15.83 -12.41
C PHE A 86 -19.99 15.47 -13.78
N ASP A 87 -19.26 14.67 -14.54
CA ASP A 87 -19.68 14.13 -15.83
C ASP A 87 -19.87 12.61 -15.72
N LEU A 88 -21.10 12.13 -15.91
CA LEU A 88 -21.45 10.71 -15.83
C LEU A 88 -21.62 10.09 -17.23
N ARG A 89 -21.17 8.86 -17.42
CA ARG A 89 -21.40 8.12 -18.66
C ARG A 89 -22.76 7.42 -18.64
N ALA A 90 -23.62 7.73 -19.62
CA ALA A 90 -24.98 7.18 -19.70
C ALA A 90 -25.04 5.66 -19.91
N GLY A 91 -24.22 5.11 -20.82
CA GLY A 91 -24.23 3.69 -21.16
C GLY A 91 -24.01 2.75 -19.96
N PRO A 92 -22.96 2.96 -19.14
CA PRO A 92 -22.74 2.21 -17.90
C PRO A 92 -23.86 2.38 -16.87
N LEU A 93 -24.45 3.57 -16.76
CA LEU A 93 -25.50 3.87 -15.79
C LEU A 93 -26.76 3.00 -15.99
N LEU A 94 -27.13 2.75 -17.25
CA LEU A 94 -28.22 1.82 -17.62
C LEU A 94 -27.94 0.38 -17.18
N LYS A 95 -26.67 0.01 -17.01
CA LYS A 95 -26.22 -1.29 -16.49
C LYS A 95 -26.00 -1.29 -14.98
N LYS A 96 -26.50 -0.27 -14.27
CA LYS A 96 -26.28 -0.03 -12.82
C LYS A 96 -24.80 0.14 -12.45
N LYS A 97 -23.96 0.59 -13.38
CA LYS A 97 -22.53 0.87 -13.16
C LYS A 97 -22.30 2.37 -13.13
N ILE A 98 -21.54 2.85 -12.16
CA ILE A 98 -21.26 4.27 -11.97
C ILE A 98 -19.90 4.57 -12.59
N VAL A 99 -19.92 5.24 -13.74
CA VAL A 99 -18.70 5.67 -14.43
C VAL A 99 -18.72 7.18 -14.52
N ILE A 100 -17.86 7.82 -13.72
CA ILE A 100 -17.61 9.26 -13.71
C ILE A 100 -16.43 9.51 -14.66
N GLU A 101 -16.69 10.15 -15.78
CA GLU A 101 -15.66 10.49 -16.77
C GLU A 101 -14.76 11.59 -16.23
N ARG A 102 -15.36 12.62 -15.65
CA ARG A 102 -14.64 13.76 -15.07
C ARG A 102 -15.32 14.24 -13.80
N MET A 103 -14.51 14.48 -12.79
CA MET A 103 -14.88 15.18 -11.57
C MET A 103 -13.95 16.37 -11.39
N LYS A 104 -14.47 17.58 -11.22
CA LYS A 104 -13.66 18.76 -10.93
C LYS A 104 -14.13 19.37 -9.62
N VAL A 105 -13.23 19.50 -8.66
CA VAL A 105 -13.48 20.13 -7.36
C VAL A 105 -12.53 21.32 -7.21
N LEU A 106 -12.97 22.50 -7.61
CA LEU A 106 -12.13 23.69 -7.64
C LEU A 106 -12.38 24.59 -6.44
N ASP A 107 -11.30 25.21 -5.97
CA ASP A 107 -11.33 26.22 -4.92
C ASP A 107 -11.90 25.73 -3.59
N LEU A 108 -11.52 24.51 -3.21
CA LEU A 108 -11.86 23.94 -1.91
C LEU A 108 -11.23 24.76 -0.78
N ALA A 109 -12.06 25.23 0.14
CA ALA A 109 -11.66 25.97 1.31
C ALA A 109 -12.35 25.36 2.54
N TRP A 110 -11.72 25.54 3.70
CA TRP A 110 -12.26 25.08 4.97
C TRP A 110 -12.26 26.23 5.96
N ASN A 111 -13.15 26.14 6.95
CA ASN A 111 -13.25 27.08 8.05
C ASN A 111 -13.43 28.54 7.61
N THR A 112 -14.18 28.78 6.53
CA THR A 112 -14.42 30.13 6.01
C THR A 112 -15.50 30.86 6.82
N PRO A 113 -15.38 32.17 7.05
CA PRO A 113 -16.41 32.94 7.75
C PRO A 113 -17.68 33.09 6.89
N ARG A 114 -18.86 33.02 7.51
CA ARG A 114 -20.15 33.22 6.83
C ARG A 114 -20.77 34.56 7.14
N LYS A 115 -21.56 35.07 6.19
CA LYS A 115 -22.41 36.26 6.38
C LYS A 115 -23.72 35.92 7.11
N THR A 116 -24.22 34.70 6.93
CA THR A 116 -25.50 34.22 7.46
C THR A 116 -25.30 32.95 8.28
N SER A 117 -26.15 32.73 9.28
CA SER A 117 -26.07 31.55 10.14
C SER A 117 -26.42 30.28 9.38
N GLY A 118 -25.55 29.28 9.53
CA GLY A 118 -25.69 27.92 9.02
C GLY A 118 -26.51 26.98 9.87
N ALA A 119 -27.21 27.49 10.89
CA ALA A 119 -28.05 26.65 11.73
C ALA A 119 -29.11 25.94 10.89
N LEU A 120 -29.32 24.66 11.15
CA LEU A 120 -30.27 23.86 10.39
C LEU A 120 -31.68 24.48 10.47
N PRO A 121 -32.38 24.68 9.34
CA PRO A 121 -33.72 25.26 9.33
C PRO A 121 -34.71 24.46 10.22
N PRO A 122 -35.67 25.12 10.91
CA PRO A 122 -36.61 24.44 11.81
C PRO A 122 -37.39 23.29 11.15
N ARG A 123 -37.71 23.43 9.85
CA ARG A 123 -38.37 22.38 9.05
C ARG A 123 -37.52 21.11 8.92
N LEU A 124 -36.22 21.26 8.73
CA LEU A 124 -35.28 20.15 8.59
C LEU A 124 -34.88 19.56 9.95
N LYS A 125 -34.79 20.39 11.00
CA LYS A 125 -34.58 19.92 12.38
C LYS A 125 -35.66 18.92 12.81
N LYS A 126 -36.94 19.24 12.58
CA LYS A 126 -38.07 18.32 12.87
C LYS A 126 -37.97 17.00 12.09
N LYS A 127 -37.55 17.04 10.81
CA LYS A 127 -37.34 15.83 10.00
C LYS A 127 -36.14 15.00 10.48
N LEU A 128 -35.08 15.65 10.94
CA LEU A 128 -33.90 14.98 11.48
C LEU A 128 -34.22 14.29 12.82
N GLU A 129 -34.96 14.96 13.70
CA GLU A 129 -35.43 14.40 14.98
C GLU A 129 -36.37 13.21 14.77
N ALA A 130 -37.27 13.27 13.78
CA ALA A 130 -38.13 12.14 13.41
C ALA A 130 -37.36 10.93 12.82
N ARG A 131 -36.17 11.15 12.26
CA ARG A 131 -35.30 10.09 11.70
C ARG A 131 -34.36 9.47 12.74
N LYS A 132 -34.11 10.14 13.86
CA LYS A 132 -33.25 9.65 14.95
C LYS A 132 -34.01 8.68 15.88
N LYS A 133 -34.36 7.50 15.38
CA LYS A 133 -34.35 6.29 16.24
C LYS A 133 -32.89 5.87 16.44
N PRO A 134 -32.50 5.31 17.60
CA PRO A 134 -31.09 5.16 17.95
C PRO A 134 -30.45 4.09 17.06
N SER A 135 -29.60 4.53 16.13
CA SER A 135 -28.68 3.66 15.40
C SER A 135 -27.31 3.86 16.04
N GLU A 136 -26.81 2.79 16.67
CA GLU A 136 -25.48 2.65 17.27
C GLU A 136 -24.36 2.58 16.21
N LEU A 137 -24.31 3.54 15.29
CA LEU A 137 -23.27 3.62 14.26
C LEU A 137 -22.56 4.98 14.23
N GLY A 138 -22.46 5.62 15.39
CA GLY A 138 -21.37 6.55 15.68
C GLY A 138 -20.11 5.74 15.94
N ALA A 139 -19.44 5.29 14.88
CA ALA A 139 -18.14 4.63 14.98
C ALA A 139 -17.21 5.52 15.80
N LYS A 140 -16.83 5.04 17.00
CA LYS A 140 -15.73 5.54 17.82
C LYS A 140 -14.45 5.50 16.98
N ALA A 141 -14.22 6.55 16.21
CA ALA A 141 -12.99 6.77 15.47
C ALA A 141 -12.15 7.79 16.23
N GLU A 142 -11.93 7.59 17.52
CA GLU A 142 -11.01 8.42 18.29
C GLU A 142 -10.42 7.65 19.47
N LYS A 143 -9.09 7.80 19.60
CA LYS A 143 -8.21 7.26 20.64
C LYS A 143 -7.74 5.80 20.47
N ARG A 144 -7.01 5.56 19.38
CA ARG A 144 -5.66 4.98 19.53
C ARG A 144 -4.66 6.04 19.11
N ILE A 145 -4.43 6.98 20.02
CA ILE A 145 -3.28 7.87 20.00
C ILE A 145 -2.18 7.04 20.65
N GLU A 146 -1.26 6.48 19.87
CA GLU A 146 0.07 6.22 20.41
C GLU A 146 0.66 7.61 20.67
N GLU A 147 0.70 8.01 21.95
CA GLU A 147 1.46 9.19 22.35
C GLU A 147 2.90 9.00 21.83
N CYS A 148 3.47 10.02 21.17
CA CYS A 148 4.94 10.06 20.97
C CYS A 148 5.57 10.07 22.37
N VAL A 149 5.92 8.90 22.89
CA VAL A 149 6.72 8.76 24.08
C VAL A 149 8.16 9.05 23.65
N LEU A 150 8.59 10.31 23.84
CA LEU A 150 9.99 10.64 23.66
C LEU A 150 10.82 9.75 24.59
N PRO A 151 11.84 9.04 24.10
CA PRO A 151 12.70 8.26 24.96
C PRO A 151 13.30 9.17 26.04
N ASN A 152 13.35 8.71 27.29
CA ASN A 152 13.97 9.46 28.36
C ASN A 152 15.50 9.53 28.12
N PHE A 153 15.96 10.63 27.52
CA PHE A 153 17.36 10.84 27.17
C PHE A 153 18.28 11.04 28.38
N SER A 154 17.72 11.22 29.59
CA SER A 154 18.50 11.31 30.84
C SER A 154 19.33 10.05 31.09
N ILE A 155 18.82 8.89 30.65
CA ILE A 155 19.51 7.59 30.77
C ILE A 155 20.80 7.57 29.95
N LEU A 156 20.85 8.27 28.80
CA LEU A 156 22.05 8.33 27.95
C LEU A 156 23.20 9.11 28.61
N ALA A 157 22.88 10.12 29.43
CA ALA A 157 23.88 10.89 30.16
C ALA A 157 24.58 10.05 31.24
N ASP A 158 23.85 9.11 31.85
CA ASP A 158 24.39 8.16 32.83
C ASP A 158 25.15 7.00 32.16
N LEU A 159 24.74 6.56 30.97
CA LEU A 159 25.44 5.54 30.20
C LEU A 159 26.81 6.03 29.68
N LYS A 160 26.95 7.32 29.33
CA LYS A 160 28.23 7.91 28.90
C LYS A 160 29.33 7.84 29.96
N LYS A 161 28.96 7.68 31.24
CA LYS A 161 29.89 7.60 32.38
C LYS A 161 30.33 6.17 32.70
N ARG A 162 29.73 5.15 32.08
CA ARG A 162 30.05 3.72 32.33
C ARG A 162 30.91 3.17 31.20
N SER A 163 31.85 2.30 31.53
CA SER A 163 32.68 1.62 30.54
C SER A 163 31.88 0.56 29.77
N PRO A 164 32.19 0.28 28.48
CA PRO A 164 31.54 -0.78 27.72
C PRO A 164 31.56 -2.14 28.42
N GLU A 165 32.63 -2.44 29.15
CA GLU A 165 32.84 -3.69 29.89
C GLU A 165 31.88 -3.82 31.08
N GLU A 166 31.60 -2.72 31.77
CA GLU A 166 30.62 -2.68 32.88
C GLU A 166 29.18 -2.78 32.38
N LEU A 167 28.89 -2.22 31.20
CA LEU A 167 27.56 -2.28 30.57
C LEU A 167 27.23 -3.68 30.05
N LEU A 168 28.25 -4.43 29.62
CA LEU A 168 28.11 -5.80 29.10
C LEU A 168 28.24 -6.87 30.19
N LYS A 169 28.58 -6.49 31.42
CA LYS A 169 28.77 -7.42 32.54
C LYS A 169 27.47 -8.19 32.85
N GLY A 170 27.51 -9.50 32.73
CA GLY A 170 26.35 -10.39 32.93
C GLY A 170 25.34 -10.38 31.77
N ILE A 171 25.72 -9.89 30.59
CA ILE A 171 24.96 -10.08 29.34
C ILE A 171 25.66 -11.16 28.54
N ASN A 172 24.95 -12.27 28.29
CA ASN A 172 25.45 -13.33 27.42
C ASN A 172 25.06 -13.00 25.97
N LEU A 173 26.03 -12.55 25.17
CA LEU A 173 25.85 -12.26 23.76
C LEU A 173 25.81 -13.58 22.98
N GLN A 174 24.66 -13.92 22.42
CA GLN A 174 24.46 -15.17 21.70
C GLN A 174 25.31 -15.21 20.43
N SER A 175 25.55 -14.07 19.78
CA SER A 175 26.44 -13.94 18.62
C SER A 175 27.91 -14.21 19.00
N ALA A 176 28.37 -13.77 20.17
CA ALA A 176 29.72 -14.02 20.65
C ALA A 176 29.93 -15.50 21.00
N ALA A 177 28.96 -16.12 21.68
CA ALA A 177 28.98 -17.55 21.97
C ALA A 177 28.98 -18.38 20.68
N PHE A 178 28.13 -18.02 19.70
CA PHE A 178 28.10 -18.66 18.39
C PHE A 178 29.45 -18.55 17.66
N LEU A 179 30.05 -17.36 17.61
CA LEU A 179 31.33 -17.12 16.94
C LEU A 179 32.51 -17.78 17.67
N GLY A 180 32.42 -18.00 18.99
CA GLY A 180 33.40 -18.78 19.75
C GLY A 180 33.35 -20.28 19.43
N ASP A 181 32.16 -20.84 19.16
CA ASP A 181 31.97 -22.25 18.85
C ASP A 181 32.06 -22.57 17.35
N TYR A 182 31.86 -21.58 16.48
CA TYR A 182 31.91 -21.76 15.02
C TYR A 182 33.26 -22.32 14.52
N PRO A 183 34.44 -21.84 14.97
CA PRO A 183 35.74 -22.42 14.60
C PRO A 183 35.89 -23.90 14.98
N LYS A 184 35.26 -24.33 16.09
CA LYS A 184 35.25 -25.74 16.53
C LYS A 184 34.41 -26.59 15.59
N LYS A 185 33.25 -26.08 15.14
CA LYS A 185 32.40 -26.75 14.15
C LYS A 185 33.12 -26.90 12.80
N VAL A 186 33.79 -25.86 12.33
CA VAL A 186 34.58 -25.91 11.09
C VAL A 186 35.74 -26.89 11.21
N SER A 187 36.45 -26.88 12.34
CA SER A 187 37.56 -27.82 12.58
C SER A 187 37.09 -29.28 12.63
N SER A 188 35.96 -29.56 13.28
CA SER A 188 35.37 -30.90 13.35
C SER A 188 34.89 -31.39 11.96
N ALA A 189 34.27 -30.51 11.18
CA ALA A 189 33.89 -30.81 9.80
C ALA A 189 35.12 -31.11 8.93
N LYS A 190 36.20 -30.32 9.09
CA LYS A 190 37.47 -30.55 8.39
C LYS A 190 38.05 -31.93 8.71
N GLU A 191 38.16 -32.29 9.99
CA GLU A 191 38.72 -33.58 10.40
C GLU A 191 37.88 -34.77 9.89
N THR A 192 36.56 -34.63 9.92
CA THR A 192 35.62 -35.64 9.39
C THR A 192 35.83 -35.86 7.89
N TRP A 193 35.97 -34.77 7.13
CA TRP A 193 36.20 -34.85 5.68
C TRP A 193 37.61 -35.31 5.33
N GLU A 194 38.63 -34.99 6.14
CA GLU A 194 39.99 -35.54 5.96
C GLU A 194 40.04 -37.06 6.14
N LYS A 195 39.30 -37.61 7.12
CA LYS A 195 39.16 -39.07 7.29
C LYS A 195 38.42 -39.69 6.11
N ARG A 196 37.29 -39.09 5.73
CA ARG A 196 36.47 -39.60 4.63
C ARG A 196 37.17 -39.57 3.29
N LEU A 197 37.96 -38.54 3.01
CA LEU A 197 38.76 -38.45 1.77
C LEU A 197 39.80 -39.57 1.65
N LYS A 198 40.31 -40.09 2.77
CA LYS A 198 41.25 -41.23 2.78
C LYS A 198 40.55 -42.57 2.53
N GLU A 199 39.26 -42.67 2.82
CA GLU A 199 38.43 -43.87 2.62
C GLU A 199 37.81 -43.92 1.21
N LEU A 200 37.84 -42.81 0.47
CA LEU A 200 37.30 -42.77 -0.90
C LEU A 200 38.27 -43.42 -1.90
N PRO A 201 37.74 -44.11 -2.92
CA PRO A 201 38.55 -44.74 -3.95
C PRO A 201 39.36 -43.68 -4.71
N GLY A 202 40.66 -43.91 -4.82
CA GLY A 202 41.58 -43.03 -5.51
C GLY A 202 41.37 -43.04 -7.03
N ARG A 203 41.80 -41.96 -7.70
CA ARG A 203 41.71 -41.83 -9.16
C ARG A 203 42.36 -43.01 -9.90
N GLU A 204 43.51 -43.48 -9.42
CA GLU A 204 44.25 -44.58 -10.03
C GLU A 204 43.47 -45.91 -9.96
N GLU A 205 42.74 -46.16 -8.87
CA GLU A 205 41.94 -47.38 -8.70
C GLU A 205 40.73 -47.37 -9.65
N ILE A 206 40.09 -46.20 -9.80
CA ILE A 206 38.98 -46.01 -10.73
C ILE A 206 39.46 -46.19 -12.18
N GLU A 207 40.60 -45.62 -12.55
CA GLU A 207 41.18 -45.78 -13.88
C GLU A 207 41.55 -47.25 -14.16
N LYS A 208 42.04 -47.98 -13.16
CA LYS A 208 42.33 -49.42 -13.25
C LYS A 208 41.07 -50.25 -13.46
N ASP A 209 39.99 -49.96 -12.73
CA ASP A 209 38.71 -50.67 -12.86
C ASP A 209 38.08 -50.42 -14.24
N ILE A 210 38.15 -49.18 -14.76
CA ILE A 210 37.67 -48.84 -16.11
C ILE A 210 38.49 -49.55 -17.20
N ARG A 211 39.82 -49.56 -17.10
CA ARG A 211 40.70 -50.28 -18.05
C ARG A 211 40.46 -51.79 -18.01
N SER A 212 40.24 -52.34 -16.82
CA SER A 212 39.90 -53.76 -16.64
C SER A 212 38.57 -54.09 -17.31
N PHE A 213 37.59 -53.19 -17.23
CA PHE A 213 36.29 -53.34 -17.90
C PHE A 213 36.40 -53.28 -19.43
N GLN A 214 37.21 -52.34 -19.95
CA GLN A 214 37.50 -52.26 -21.39
C GLN A 214 38.19 -53.53 -21.91
N THR A 215 39.21 -54.00 -21.20
CA THR A 215 39.94 -55.23 -21.55
C THR A 215 39.03 -56.46 -21.53
N LEU A 216 38.15 -56.56 -20.52
CA LEU A 216 37.15 -57.64 -20.43
C LEU A 216 36.18 -57.60 -21.61
N LYS A 217 35.69 -56.42 -22.00
CA LYS A 217 34.81 -56.25 -23.17
C LYS A 217 35.47 -56.74 -24.46
N ASP A 218 36.77 -56.47 -24.63
CA ASP A 218 37.53 -56.85 -25.83
C ASP A 218 37.88 -58.35 -25.86
N GLN A 219 37.95 -59.01 -24.70
CA GLN A 219 38.26 -60.45 -24.54
C GLN A 219 37.01 -61.36 -24.52
N ARG A 220 35.91 -60.93 -25.14
CA ARG A 220 34.65 -61.70 -25.16
C ARG A 220 34.87 -63.12 -25.74
N PRO A 221 34.60 -64.20 -24.97
CA PRO A 221 34.73 -65.57 -25.47
C PRO A 221 33.76 -65.85 -26.62
N ARG A 222 34.21 -66.58 -27.65
CA ARG A 222 33.35 -67.09 -28.74
C ARG A 222 32.71 -68.43 -28.39
N ASP A 223 33.24 -69.16 -27.41
CA ASP A 223 32.74 -70.45 -26.92
C ASP A 223 31.61 -70.25 -25.89
N LEU A 224 30.51 -70.97 -26.08
CA LEU A 224 29.30 -70.93 -25.24
C LEU A 224 29.53 -71.52 -23.84
N THR A 225 30.51 -72.42 -23.67
CA THR A 225 30.80 -73.09 -22.38
C THR A 225 31.48 -72.16 -21.36
N HIS A 226 32.24 -71.17 -21.82
CA HIS A 226 32.95 -70.19 -20.98
C HIS A 226 32.16 -68.90 -20.74
N LEU A 227 30.99 -68.76 -21.36
CA LEU A 227 30.12 -67.59 -21.27
C LEU A 227 29.64 -67.28 -19.83
N PRO A 228 29.23 -68.27 -19.00
CA PRO A 228 28.75 -68.00 -17.65
C PRO A 228 29.81 -67.38 -16.74
N ALA A 229 31.04 -67.90 -16.77
CA ALA A 229 32.16 -67.39 -15.99
C ALA A 229 32.60 -65.99 -16.44
N TYR A 230 32.47 -65.67 -17.74
CA TYR A 230 32.68 -64.33 -18.26
C TYR A 230 31.62 -63.34 -17.80
N LEU A 231 30.34 -63.73 -17.85
CA LEU A 231 29.22 -62.90 -17.39
C LEU A 231 29.31 -62.58 -15.88
N GLU A 232 29.74 -63.53 -15.05
CA GLU A 232 30.01 -63.27 -13.63
C GLU A 232 31.11 -62.22 -13.42
N LYS A 233 32.22 -62.30 -14.17
CA LYS A 233 33.32 -61.33 -14.10
C LYS A 233 32.89 -59.94 -14.55
N VAL A 234 32.08 -59.85 -15.61
CA VAL A 234 31.51 -58.58 -16.07
C VAL A 234 30.54 -58.01 -15.05
N ASN A 235 29.65 -58.83 -14.48
CA ASN A 235 28.66 -58.38 -13.51
C ASN A 235 29.31 -57.91 -12.19
N THR A 236 30.32 -58.64 -11.70
CA THR A 236 31.07 -58.24 -10.49
C THR A 236 31.83 -56.93 -10.69
N LEU A 237 32.47 -56.74 -11.83
CA LEU A 237 33.18 -55.49 -12.14
C LEU A 237 32.22 -54.32 -12.40
N GLN A 238 31.12 -54.56 -13.11
CA GLN A 238 30.06 -53.57 -13.33
C GLN A 238 29.44 -53.14 -11.99
N LYS A 239 29.19 -54.08 -11.08
CA LYS A 239 28.71 -53.80 -9.73
C LYS A 239 29.73 -52.96 -8.96
N LYS A 240 31.01 -53.31 -8.99
CA LYS A 240 32.09 -52.55 -8.35
C LYS A 240 32.15 -51.10 -8.86
N ILE A 241 32.09 -50.88 -10.18
CA ILE A 241 32.10 -49.54 -10.79
C ILE A 241 30.86 -48.74 -10.39
N ASN A 242 29.68 -49.36 -10.39
CA ASN A 242 28.43 -48.70 -9.97
C ASN A 242 28.45 -48.34 -8.48
N ASP A 243 28.95 -49.24 -7.63
CA ASP A 243 29.08 -49.00 -6.18
C ASP A 243 30.09 -47.87 -5.91
N THR A 244 31.22 -47.83 -6.63
CA THR A 244 32.19 -46.72 -6.60
C THR A 244 31.56 -45.40 -7.06
N GLN A 245 30.82 -45.39 -8.18
CA GLN A 245 30.11 -44.20 -8.67
C GLN A 245 29.11 -43.68 -7.63
N LYS A 246 28.32 -44.58 -7.03
CA LYS A 246 27.35 -44.24 -5.99
C LYS A 246 28.04 -43.65 -4.77
N THR A 247 29.14 -44.25 -4.33
CA THR A 247 29.93 -43.79 -3.17
C THR A 247 30.48 -42.38 -3.39
N LEU A 248 31.05 -42.10 -4.57
CA LEU A 248 31.56 -40.77 -4.94
C LEU A 248 30.44 -39.74 -5.05
N THR A 249 29.30 -40.10 -5.65
CA THR A 249 28.15 -39.20 -5.80
C THR A 249 27.54 -38.86 -4.44
N THR A 250 27.39 -39.84 -3.56
CA THR A 250 26.91 -39.65 -2.18
C THR A 250 27.86 -38.77 -1.38
N ALA A 251 29.18 -39.03 -1.45
CA ALA A 251 30.18 -38.19 -0.80
C ALA A 251 30.15 -36.74 -1.31
N GLN A 252 29.98 -36.53 -2.62
CA GLN A 252 29.84 -35.20 -3.20
C GLN A 252 28.60 -34.46 -2.67
N GLN A 253 27.44 -35.13 -2.62
CA GLN A 253 26.19 -34.54 -2.14
C GLN A 253 26.25 -34.18 -0.66
N GLU A 254 26.84 -35.06 0.16
CA GLU A 254 27.02 -34.81 1.58
C GLU A 254 27.98 -33.65 1.84
N PHE A 255 29.08 -33.54 1.06
CA PHE A 255 30.01 -32.42 1.15
C PHE A 255 29.34 -31.08 0.81
N GLN A 256 28.57 -31.04 -0.28
CA GLN A 256 27.82 -29.84 -0.66
C GLN A 256 26.79 -29.45 0.40
N THR A 257 26.10 -30.42 0.99
CA THR A 257 25.14 -30.20 2.07
C THR A 257 25.81 -29.61 3.30
N GLU A 258 26.95 -30.17 3.69
CA GLU A 258 27.71 -29.70 4.86
C GLU A 258 28.26 -28.29 4.65
N MET A 259 28.80 -28.00 3.46
CA MET A 259 29.27 -26.65 3.10
C MET A 259 28.12 -25.63 3.09
N SER A 260 26.95 -26.02 2.58
CA SER A 260 25.75 -25.19 2.58
C SER A 260 25.27 -24.89 4.01
N ARG A 261 25.31 -25.87 4.91
CA ARG A 261 24.98 -25.70 6.34
C ARG A 261 25.95 -24.74 7.03
N LEU A 262 27.27 -24.90 6.81
CA LEU A 262 28.28 -24.00 7.36
C LEU A 262 28.13 -22.56 6.85
N LYS A 263 27.76 -22.39 5.57
CA LYS A 263 27.47 -21.07 4.99
C LYS A 263 26.17 -20.45 5.54
N THR A 264 25.10 -21.23 5.65
CA THR A 264 23.79 -20.75 6.12
C THR A 264 23.83 -20.38 7.60
N SER A 265 24.58 -21.14 8.41
CA SER A 265 24.76 -20.83 9.83
C SER A 265 25.49 -19.49 10.07
N LEU A 266 26.31 -19.01 9.14
CA LEU A 266 26.87 -17.64 9.21
C LEU A 266 25.82 -16.55 8.98
N GLN A 267 24.79 -16.80 8.16
CA GLN A 267 23.69 -15.85 7.96
C GLN A 267 22.81 -15.73 9.21
N GLU A 268 22.82 -16.75 10.07
CA GLU A 268 22.13 -16.73 11.36
C GLU A 268 22.80 -15.75 12.35
N VAL A 269 24.10 -15.45 12.18
CA VAL A 269 24.83 -14.47 12.99
C VAL A 269 24.26 -13.06 12.83
N GLU A 270 23.80 -12.68 11.64
CA GLU A 270 23.16 -11.37 11.43
C GLU A 270 21.87 -11.23 12.25
N LYS A 271 21.08 -12.31 12.33
CA LYS A 271 19.87 -12.36 13.16
C LYS A 271 20.19 -12.35 14.65
N LEU A 272 21.23 -13.09 15.06
CA LEU A 272 21.70 -13.11 16.45
C LEU A 272 22.26 -11.75 16.89
N LYS A 273 22.93 -11.02 15.99
CA LYS A 273 23.40 -9.65 16.23
C LYS A 273 22.23 -8.71 16.56
N ASP A 274 21.17 -8.75 15.77
CA ASP A 274 20.00 -7.89 15.99
C ASP A 274 19.26 -8.25 17.29
N ALA A 275 19.19 -9.54 17.62
CA ALA A 275 18.65 -10.03 18.88
C ALA A 275 19.51 -9.62 20.09
N ASP A 276 20.83 -9.70 19.98
CA ASP A 276 21.78 -9.26 21.02
C ASP A 276 21.69 -7.75 21.25
N VAL A 277 21.63 -6.94 20.18
CA VAL A 277 21.43 -5.48 20.27
C VAL A 277 20.13 -5.17 20.99
N LYS A 278 19.04 -5.85 20.64
CA LYS A 278 17.74 -5.68 21.31
C LYS A 278 17.81 -6.07 22.79
N THR A 279 18.52 -7.14 23.12
CA THR A 279 18.67 -7.65 24.50
C THR A 279 19.52 -6.70 25.36
N VAL A 280 20.63 -6.21 24.82
CA VAL A 280 21.48 -5.19 25.46
C VAL A 280 20.67 -3.92 25.70
N MET A 281 19.99 -3.41 24.67
CA MET A 281 19.20 -2.18 24.75
C MET A 281 18.04 -2.30 25.76
N ALA A 282 17.32 -3.42 25.77
CA ALA A 282 16.25 -3.68 26.74
C ALA A 282 16.75 -3.71 28.18
N LYS A 283 17.93 -4.32 28.43
CA LYS A 283 18.54 -4.38 29.77
C LYS A 283 19.08 -3.01 30.22
N LEU A 284 19.49 -2.17 29.28
CA LEU A 284 19.90 -0.78 29.53
C LEU A 284 18.72 0.19 29.66
N GLY A 285 17.47 -0.29 29.56
CA GLY A 285 16.27 0.56 29.63
C GLY A 285 16.10 1.50 28.44
N VAL A 286 16.84 1.29 27.35
CA VAL A 286 16.79 2.09 26.13
C VAL A 286 15.89 1.36 25.13
N GLN A 287 14.72 1.92 24.86
CA GLN A 287 13.88 1.43 23.76
C GLN A 287 14.52 1.88 22.44
N ILE A 288 14.69 0.97 21.48
CA ILE A 288 15.17 1.32 20.14
C ILE A 288 14.10 2.23 19.52
N PRO A 289 14.40 3.51 19.26
CA PRO A 289 13.41 4.40 18.69
C PRO A 289 13.05 3.90 17.30
N SER A 290 11.75 3.69 17.07
CA SER A 290 11.22 3.44 15.74
C SER A 290 11.54 4.61 14.81
N ALA A 291 11.46 4.42 13.49
CA ALA A 291 11.60 5.53 12.54
C ALA A 291 10.66 6.69 12.89
N THR A 292 9.47 6.38 13.40
CA THR A 292 8.49 7.34 13.92
C THR A 292 8.97 8.07 15.18
N ASP A 293 9.65 7.39 16.10
CA ASP A 293 10.21 8.02 17.32
C ASP A 293 11.39 8.95 16.98
N LEU A 294 12.23 8.56 16.01
CA LEU A 294 13.31 9.40 15.49
C LEU A 294 12.76 10.66 14.79
N LEU A 295 11.66 10.54 14.04
CA LEU A 295 10.94 11.69 13.51
C LEU A 295 10.33 12.56 14.61
N CYS A 296 9.73 11.97 15.66
CA CYS A 296 9.20 12.73 16.82
C CYS A 296 10.32 13.54 17.50
N VAL A 297 11.53 12.99 17.63
CA VAL A 297 12.69 13.64 18.28
C VAL A 297 13.27 14.77 17.42
N LEU A 298 13.35 14.59 16.10
CA LEU A 298 13.97 15.55 15.18
C LEU A 298 13.02 16.67 14.74
N LEU A 299 11.75 16.37 14.54
CA LEU A 299 10.77 17.27 13.90
C LEU A 299 9.65 17.70 14.86
N GLY A 300 9.62 17.15 16.08
CA GLY A 300 8.63 17.48 17.11
C GLY A 300 7.30 16.71 16.96
N LYS A 301 6.48 16.82 18.02
CA LYS A 301 5.23 16.04 18.18
C LYS A 301 4.17 16.37 17.11
N GLU A 302 4.09 17.61 16.63
CA GLU A 302 3.07 18.04 15.67
C GLU A 302 3.26 17.41 14.28
N VAL A 303 4.50 17.29 13.81
CA VAL A 303 4.81 16.70 12.50
C VAL A 303 4.58 15.19 12.55
N ALA A 304 5.03 14.52 13.62
CA ALA A 304 4.82 13.09 13.81
C ALA A 304 3.33 12.71 13.85
N TYR A 305 2.48 13.51 14.50
CA TYR A 305 1.03 13.30 14.50
C TYR A 305 0.45 13.29 13.08
N LYS A 306 0.83 14.26 12.24
CA LYS A 306 0.33 14.38 10.85
C LYS A 306 0.79 13.22 9.98
N VAL A 307 2.03 12.76 10.14
CA VAL A 307 2.57 11.60 9.42
C VAL A 307 1.84 10.32 9.83
N ASN A 308 1.64 10.08 11.13
CA ASN A 308 0.90 8.90 11.62
C ASN A 308 -0.55 8.90 11.15
N TRP A 309 -1.21 10.06 11.14
CA TRP A 309 -2.56 10.19 10.57
C TRP A 309 -2.57 9.83 9.07
N ALA A 310 -1.60 10.33 8.29
CA ALA A 310 -1.49 10.02 6.86
C ALA A 310 -1.24 8.52 6.60
N LEU A 311 -0.34 7.88 7.36
CA LEU A 311 -0.07 6.44 7.27
C LEU A 311 -1.28 5.60 7.68
N GLY A 312 -2.02 6.01 8.72
CA GLY A 312 -3.26 5.37 9.14
C GLY A 312 -4.34 5.46 8.06
N MET A 313 -4.47 6.62 7.40
CA MET A 313 -5.37 6.81 6.27
C MET A 313 -4.98 5.93 5.07
N TYR A 314 -3.69 5.84 4.75
CA TYR A 314 -3.19 4.94 3.70
C TYR A 314 -3.54 3.47 3.99
N ARG A 315 -3.31 2.98 5.21
CA ARG A 315 -3.65 1.59 5.60
C ARG A 315 -5.14 1.29 5.49
N LYS A 316 -6.00 2.27 5.79
CA LYS A 316 -7.45 2.12 5.57
C LYS A 316 -7.78 2.09 4.08
N LEU A 317 -7.22 3.00 3.27
CA LEU A 317 -7.40 3.02 1.82
C LEU A 317 -6.91 1.73 1.14
N SER A 318 -5.80 1.15 1.60
CA SER A 318 -5.29 -0.13 1.10
C SER A 318 -6.19 -1.32 1.43
N GLN A 319 -7.06 -1.22 2.44
CA GLN A 319 -8.05 -2.26 2.75
C GLN A 319 -9.30 -2.18 1.85
N TYR A 320 -9.64 -0.99 1.36
CA TYR A 320 -10.78 -0.77 0.47
C TYR A 320 -10.45 -0.91 -1.01
N THR A 321 -9.18 -0.83 -1.37
CA THR A 321 -8.70 -1.19 -2.70
C THR A 321 -8.61 -2.72 -2.76
N SER A 322 -9.52 -3.33 -3.52
CA SER A 322 -9.63 -4.79 -3.67
C SER A 322 -8.26 -5.40 -3.96
N LYS A 323 -7.73 -6.24 -3.06
CA LYS A 323 -6.64 -7.18 -3.41
C LYS A 323 -7.07 -7.88 -4.69
N GLY A 324 -6.31 -7.71 -5.78
CA GLY A 324 -6.62 -8.38 -7.04
C GLY A 324 -6.83 -9.86 -6.75
N LYS A 325 -8.04 -10.39 -7.03
CA LYS A 325 -8.29 -11.81 -6.80
C LYS A 325 -7.20 -12.57 -7.57
N PRO A 326 -6.46 -13.50 -6.93
CA PRO A 326 -5.55 -14.36 -7.66
C PRO A 326 -6.34 -14.94 -8.83
N LYS A 327 -5.73 -14.88 -10.02
CA LYS A 327 -6.26 -15.49 -11.23
C LYS A 327 -6.62 -16.92 -10.83
N GLU A 328 -7.91 -17.19 -10.64
CA GLU A 328 -8.39 -18.49 -10.17
C GLU A 328 -7.70 -19.54 -11.03
N GLU A 329 -6.89 -20.36 -10.37
CA GLU A 329 -6.31 -21.55 -10.95
C GLU A 329 -7.47 -22.26 -11.63
N LYS A 330 -7.45 -22.35 -12.98
CA LYS A 330 -8.57 -22.85 -13.79
C LYS A 330 -9.12 -24.08 -13.09
N GLU A 331 -10.31 -23.97 -12.49
CA GLU A 331 -10.96 -25.12 -11.86
C GLU A 331 -10.97 -26.24 -12.90
N LYS A 332 -10.44 -27.41 -12.53
CA LYS A 332 -10.51 -28.59 -13.39
C LYS A 332 -11.97 -28.75 -13.81
N PRO A 333 -12.28 -28.90 -15.11
CA PRO A 333 -13.66 -28.95 -15.58
C PRO A 333 -14.41 -30.04 -14.81
N GLN A 334 -15.37 -29.62 -13.98
CA GLN A 334 -16.22 -30.55 -13.25
C GLN A 334 -17.04 -31.36 -14.26
N PRO A 335 -17.20 -32.68 -14.08
CA PRO A 335 -17.99 -33.51 -14.99
C PRO A 335 -19.44 -33.01 -15.00
N VAL A 336 -19.85 -32.47 -16.15
CA VAL A 336 -21.20 -31.93 -16.35
C VAL A 336 -22.21 -33.08 -16.34
N PRO A 337 -23.20 -33.09 -15.43
CA PRO A 337 -24.26 -34.10 -15.46
C PRO A 337 -25.06 -33.96 -16.75
N ARG A 338 -25.16 -35.05 -17.54
CA ARG A 338 -25.93 -35.08 -18.78
C ARG A 338 -27.41 -34.77 -18.50
N MET A 339 -28.04 -34.01 -19.40
CA MET A 339 -29.48 -33.68 -19.42
C MET A 339 -30.00 -32.71 -18.33
N LYS A 340 -29.14 -31.97 -17.63
CA LYS A 340 -29.55 -30.77 -16.86
C LYS A 340 -29.07 -29.51 -17.56
N GLY A 341 -29.99 -28.58 -17.84
CA GLY A 341 -29.62 -27.22 -18.26
C GLY A 341 -28.80 -26.56 -17.14
N MET A 342 -27.74 -25.84 -17.52
CA MET A 342 -26.88 -25.14 -16.58
C MET A 342 -26.66 -23.71 -17.07
N ASP A 343 -26.80 -22.75 -16.15
CA ASP A 343 -26.44 -21.36 -16.43
C ASP A 343 -24.92 -21.23 -16.45
N VAL A 344 -24.34 -21.14 -17.64
CA VAL A 344 -22.92 -20.88 -17.82
C VAL A 344 -22.68 -19.37 -17.71
N ARG A 345 -22.09 -18.93 -16.60
CA ARG A 345 -21.70 -17.53 -16.43
C ARG A 345 -20.39 -17.27 -17.14
N PHE A 346 -20.46 -16.66 -18.32
CA PHE A 346 -19.26 -16.23 -19.05
C PHE A 346 -18.49 -15.19 -18.23
N PRO A 347 -17.17 -15.35 -18.04
CA PRO A 347 -16.36 -14.36 -17.36
C PRO A 347 -16.38 -13.05 -18.16
N ILE A 348 -16.67 -11.94 -17.49
CA ILE A 348 -16.63 -10.62 -18.11
C ILE A 348 -15.15 -10.24 -18.29
N THR A 349 -14.60 -10.50 -19.47
CA THR A 349 -13.20 -10.21 -19.80
C THR A 349 -12.99 -8.76 -20.26
N GLN A 350 -14.06 -8.09 -20.71
CA GLN A 350 -14.07 -6.68 -21.10
C GLN A 350 -15.39 -6.02 -20.68
N GLY A 351 -15.32 -4.94 -19.93
CA GLY A 351 -16.51 -4.21 -19.45
C GLY A 351 -16.16 -3.05 -18.53
N TYR A 352 -17.18 -2.33 -18.08
CA TYR A 352 -17.01 -1.31 -17.05
C TYR A 352 -16.98 -1.95 -15.66
N PRO A 353 -16.09 -1.51 -14.75
CA PRO A 353 -16.19 -1.87 -13.35
C PRO A 353 -17.48 -1.26 -12.76
N ASP A 354 -17.89 -1.72 -11.58
CA ASP A 354 -19.11 -1.20 -10.94
C ASP A 354 -18.97 0.27 -10.54
N PHE A 355 -17.75 0.68 -10.20
CA PHE A 355 -17.36 2.07 -9.98
C PHE A 355 -16.06 2.38 -10.73
N LEU A 356 -16.07 3.48 -11.49
CA LEU A 356 -14.91 4.06 -12.13
C LEU A 356 -14.97 5.59 -12.07
N LEU A 357 -13.89 6.20 -11.64
CA LEU A 357 -13.60 7.61 -11.78
C LEU A 357 -12.38 7.74 -12.70
N GLU A 358 -12.62 8.13 -13.95
CA GLU A 358 -11.57 8.18 -14.98
C GLU A 358 -10.59 9.32 -14.74
N LEU A 359 -11.11 10.51 -14.41
CA LEU A 359 -10.33 11.70 -14.10
C LEU A 359 -11.01 12.51 -13.00
N ALA A 360 -10.26 12.83 -11.95
CA ALA A 360 -10.63 13.80 -10.94
C ALA A 360 -9.55 14.87 -10.84
N GLU A 361 -9.96 16.13 -10.92
CA GLU A 361 -9.10 17.29 -10.70
C GLU A 361 -9.58 18.02 -9.47
N PHE A 362 -8.66 18.44 -8.61
CA PHE A 362 -9.01 19.22 -7.45
C PHE A 362 -8.05 20.37 -7.22
N SER A 363 -8.56 21.48 -6.68
CA SER A 363 -7.75 22.57 -6.16
C SER A 363 -8.32 23.05 -4.85
N ALA A 364 -7.44 23.42 -3.93
CA ALA A 364 -7.77 23.96 -2.64
C ALA A 364 -7.03 25.27 -2.40
N ARG A 365 -7.75 26.22 -1.81
CA ARG A 365 -7.28 27.53 -1.36
C ARG A 365 -7.66 27.71 0.11
N PRO A 366 -6.90 27.12 1.04
CA PRO A 366 -7.25 27.16 2.46
C PRO A 366 -7.31 28.61 2.96
N HIS A 367 -8.43 28.98 3.59
CA HIS A 367 -8.61 30.31 4.18
C HIS A 367 -8.09 30.34 5.61
N MET A 368 -6.80 30.10 5.80
CA MET A 368 -6.14 30.17 7.10
C MET A 368 -5.43 31.52 7.24
N LYS A 369 -5.60 32.21 8.38
CA LYS A 369 -4.76 33.36 8.70
C LYS A 369 -3.30 32.89 8.69
N LYS A 370 -2.41 33.71 8.12
CA LYS A 370 -0.95 33.50 8.11
C LYS A 370 -0.42 33.49 9.54
N ALA A 371 -0.61 32.39 10.26
CA ALA A 371 0.09 32.11 11.50
C ALA A 371 1.45 31.53 11.11
N SER A 372 2.52 32.29 11.38
CA SER A 372 3.90 31.84 11.25
C SER A 372 4.10 30.53 12.02
N GLY A 373 4.62 29.49 11.36
CA GLY A 373 4.85 28.16 11.94
C GLY A 373 3.72 27.13 11.75
N ALA A 374 2.55 27.53 11.24
CA ALA A 374 1.48 26.57 10.95
C ALA A 374 1.79 25.77 9.67
N PHE A 375 1.93 24.45 9.80
CA PHE A 375 1.98 23.50 8.68
C PHE A 375 0.62 23.46 7.96
N ALA A 376 0.41 24.41 7.06
CA ALA A 376 -0.78 24.57 6.24
C ALA A 376 -0.39 24.85 4.78
N PHE A 377 -1.16 24.32 3.85
CA PHE A 377 -1.01 24.61 2.43
C PHE A 377 -1.56 26.00 2.11
N GLU A 378 -0.84 26.78 1.32
CA GLU A 378 -1.35 28.03 0.75
C GLU A 378 -2.15 27.75 -0.51
N LYS A 379 -1.61 26.87 -1.36
CA LYS A 379 -2.28 26.33 -2.54
C LYS A 379 -2.00 24.84 -2.62
N LEU A 380 -3.02 24.10 -2.99
CA LEU A 380 -2.91 22.67 -3.24
C LEU A 380 -3.73 22.35 -4.47
N ALA A 381 -3.17 21.63 -5.43
CA ALA A 381 -3.86 21.19 -6.62
C ALA A 381 -3.44 19.76 -6.94
N GLY A 382 -4.36 18.96 -7.42
CA GLY A 382 -4.05 17.58 -7.72
C GLY A 382 -4.98 16.97 -8.75
N GLU A 383 -4.56 15.80 -9.18
CA GLU A 383 -5.19 15.01 -10.20
C GLU A 383 -5.18 13.55 -9.75
N LEU A 384 -6.29 12.86 -9.96
CA LEU A 384 -6.46 11.43 -9.73
C LEU A 384 -7.04 10.81 -11.00
N ARG A 385 -6.41 9.77 -11.53
CA ARG A 385 -6.86 9.04 -12.72
C ARG A 385 -7.13 7.60 -12.40
N GLY A 386 -8.24 7.08 -12.93
CA GLY A 386 -8.51 5.64 -12.93
C GLY A 386 -8.75 5.05 -11.55
N LEU A 387 -9.45 5.75 -10.66
CA LEU A 387 -9.87 5.18 -9.38
C LEU A 387 -11.03 4.22 -9.63
N THR A 388 -10.90 2.95 -9.25
CA THR A 388 -11.90 1.93 -9.57
C THR A 388 -12.05 0.88 -8.47
N SER A 389 -13.25 0.30 -8.38
CA SER A 389 -13.51 -0.86 -7.52
C SER A 389 -12.93 -2.17 -8.08
N HIS A 390 -12.66 -2.25 -9.38
CA HIS A 390 -12.15 -3.47 -10.03
C HIS A 390 -10.98 -3.17 -10.99
N PRO A 391 -9.76 -2.98 -10.46
CA PRO A 391 -8.57 -2.63 -11.24
C PRO A 391 -8.26 -3.61 -12.39
N ALA A 392 -8.46 -4.91 -12.17
CA ALA A 392 -8.25 -5.95 -13.18
C ALA A 392 -9.19 -5.80 -14.40
N ILE A 393 -10.41 -5.32 -14.20
CA ILE A 393 -11.40 -5.09 -15.29
C ILE A 393 -11.07 -3.80 -16.03
N TYR A 394 -10.65 -2.74 -15.31
CA TYR A 394 -10.29 -1.46 -15.89
C TYR A 394 -8.97 -1.50 -16.70
N GLY A 395 -8.02 -2.36 -16.29
CA GLY A 395 -6.78 -2.64 -17.03
C GLY A 395 -5.67 -1.59 -16.88
N LYS A 396 -5.92 -0.47 -16.20
CA LYS A 396 -4.93 0.60 -15.93
C LYS A 396 -4.76 0.82 -14.42
N PRO A 397 -3.57 1.21 -13.94
CA PRO A 397 -3.35 1.55 -12.54
C PRO A 397 -4.05 2.87 -12.17
N THR A 398 -4.31 3.06 -10.88
CA THR A 398 -4.77 4.36 -10.37
C THR A 398 -3.55 5.27 -10.23
N LEU A 399 -3.58 6.45 -10.85
CA LEU A 399 -2.50 7.43 -10.78
C LEU A 399 -2.96 8.65 -9.99
N PHE A 400 -2.13 9.17 -9.10
CA PHE A 400 -2.41 10.42 -8.41
C PHE A 400 -1.21 11.35 -8.46
N LYS A 401 -1.48 12.65 -8.51
CA LYS A 401 -0.51 13.73 -8.45
C LYS A 401 -1.09 14.85 -7.60
N LEU A 402 -0.27 15.44 -6.76
CA LEU A 402 -0.65 16.48 -5.84
C LEU A 402 0.52 17.46 -5.72
N ASN A 403 0.29 18.71 -6.07
CA ASN A 403 1.28 19.77 -6.05
C ASN A 403 0.76 20.93 -5.20
N GLY A 404 1.65 21.63 -4.50
CA GLY A 404 1.26 22.76 -3.68
C GLY A 404 2.43 23.57 -3.15
N SER A 405 2.08 24.62 -2.41
CA SER A 405 3.01 25.44 -1.64
C SER A 405 2.49 25.59 -0.21
N MET A 406 3.38 25.83 0.75
CA MET A 406 3.00 26.02 2.15
C MET A 406 2.96 27.51 2.53
N VAL A 407 2.06 27.83 3.46
CA VAL A 407 1.89 29.19 3.98
C VAL A 407 3.20 29.70 4.60
N GLY A 408 3.50 30.98 4.39
CA GLY A 408 4.67 31.63 4.98
C GLY A 408 6.00 31.20 4.39
N ASN A 409 6.01 30.65 3.15
CA ASN A 409 7.19 30.08 2.50
C ASN A 409 7.84 28.96 3.33
N LEU A 410 7.06 28.25 4.15
CA LEU A 410 7.55 27.11 4.94
C LEU A 410 8.11 26.01 4.03
N ALA A 411 7.49 25.78 2.87
CA ALA A 411 8.12 25.10 1.75
C ALA A 411 7.62 25.74 0.46
N LYS A 412 8.55 25.94 -0.47
CA LYS A 412 8.28 26.57 -1.75
C LYS A 412 7.51 25.64 -2.68
N GLU A 413 7.88 24.36 -2.68
CA GLU A 413 7.26 23.33 -3.51
C GLU A 413 7.00 22.08 -2.67
N PHE A 414 5.78 21.57 -2.78
CA PHE A 414 5.36 20.25 -2.32
C PHE A 414 4.82 19.50 -3.53
N ALA A 415 5.33 18.31 -3.80
CA ALA A 415 4.82 17.42 -4.83
C ALA A 415 4.74 15.99 -4.29
N LEU A 416 3.59 15.36 -4.45
CA LEU A 416 3.33 13.98 -4.10
C LEU A 416 2.69 13.33 -5.32
N ALA A 417 3.34 12.31 -5.87
CA ALA A 417 2.84 11.56 -7.01
C ALA A 417 2.91 10.07 -6.71
N GLY A 418 2.03 9.30 -7.33
CA GLY A 418 2.09 7.86 -7.16
C GLY A 418 1.22 7.10 -8.13
N GLN A 419 1.45 5.80 -8.13
CA GLN A 419 0.65 4.81 -8.84
C GLN A 419 0.29 3.69 -7.88
N LEU A 420 -0.97 3.27 -7.94
CA LEU A 420 -1.47 2.09 -7.25
C LEU A 420 -1.79 1.03 -8.31
N ASP A 421 -0.98 -0.02 -8.41
CA ASP A 421 -1.17 -1.08 -9.40
C ASP A 421 -1.67 -2.36 -8.74
N HIS A 422 -2.99 -2.47 -8.67
CA HIS A 422 -3.70 -3.61 -8.06
C HIS A 422 -4.31 -4.53 -9.12
N ARG A 423 -3.76 -4.53 -10.34
CA ARG A 423 -4.27 -5.35 -11.46
C ARG A 423 -3.90 -6.83 -11.30
N SER A 424 -2.83 -7.13 -10.56
CA SER A 424 -2.34 -8.48 -10.25
C SER A 424 -2.57 -8.89 -8.80
N ALA A 425 -2.43 -10.19 -8.51
CA ALA A 425 -2.56 -10.75 -7.16
C ALA A 425 -1.56 -10.15 -6.16
N VAL A 426 -0.35 -9.85 -6.64
CA VAL A 426 0.64 -9.05 -5.91
C VAL A 426 0.45 -7.61 -6.37
N ALA A 427 -0.01 -6.75 -5.47
CA ALA A 427 -0.11 -5.31 -5.71
C ALA A 427 1.29 -4.67 -5.75
N GLU A 428 1.49 -3.72 -6.65
CA GLU A 428 2.71 -2.93 -6.76
C GLU A 428 2.38 -1.44 -6.68
N ASP A 429 2.57 -0.86 -5.50
CA ASP A 429 2.28 0.56 -5.24
C ASP A 429 3.59 1.35 -5.18
N ARG A 430 3.57 2.54 -5.76
CA ARG A 430 4.70 3.47 -5.73
C ARG A 430 4.20 4.86 -5.38
N ILE A 431 4.87 5.50 -4.43
CA ILE A 431 4.57 6.86 -3.99
C ILE A 431 5.89 7.62 -3.92
N ASP A 432 6.00 8.69 -4.68
CA ASP A 432 7.14 9.60 -4.70
C ASP A 432 6.72 10.93 -4.05
N LEU A 433 7.48 11.36 -3.03
CA LEU A 433 7.33 12.62 -2.31
C LEU A 433 8.54 13.50 -2.61
N ASN A 434 8.28 14.76 -2.96
CA ASN A 434 9.29 15.79 -3.14
C ASN A 434 8.86 17.06 -2.42
N VAL A 435 9.71 17.55 -1.52
CA VAL A 435 9.52 18.83 -0.82
C VAL A 435 10.79 19.65 -0.99
N ARG A 436 10.67 20.85 -1.54
CA ARG A 436 11.81 21.75 -1.75
C ARG A 436 11.77 22.97 -0.84
N GLU A 437 12.96 23.36 -0.41
CA GLU A 437 13.19 24.52 0.45
C GLU A 437 12.30 24.51 1.71
N LEU A 438 12.17 23.34 2.35
CA LEU A 438 11.44 23.20 3.62
C LEU A 438 12.23 23.92 4.71
N ARG A 439 11.72 25.06 5.17
CA ARG A 439 12.25 25.83 6.28
C ARG A 439 11.79 25.19 7.58
N VAL A 440 12.73 24.76 8.39
CA VAL A 440 12.49 24.28 9.75
C VAL A 440 13.06 25.32 10.70
N GLU A 441 12.17 26.04 11.37
CA GLU A 441 12.50 26.99 12.43
C GLU A 441 11.74 26.56 13.68
N ARG A 442 12.43 26.36 14.80
CA ARG A 442 11.75 25.98 16.04
C ARG A 442 11.20 27.23 16.72
N GLY A 443 9.88 27.36 16.75
CA GLY A 443 9.19 28.34 17.60
C GLY A 443 9.00 27.81 19.02
N GLY A 444 9.49 28.53 20.02
CA GLY A 444 9.25 28.23 21.45
C GLY A 444 10.38 28.69 22.38
N THR A 445 10.03 29.06 23.61
CA THR A 445 10.99 29.40 24.68
C THR A 445 11.77 28.17 25.17
N PRO A 446 12.99 28.36 25.68
CA PRO A 446 13.90 27.27 26.01
C PRO A 446 13.35 26.41 27.17
N ASP A 447 13.17 25.10 26.95
CA ASP A 447 13.05 24.13 28.05
C ASP A 447 14.43 23.50 28.30
N PRO A 448 15.02 23.64 29.50
CA PRO A 448 16.31 23.06 29.86
C PRO A 448 16.33 21.52 29.87
N GLN A 449 15.20 20.82 29.69
CA GLN A 449 15.14 19.36 29.61
C GLN A 449 15.40 18.74 28.22
N GLU A 450 15.62 19.55 27.17
CA GLU A 450 15.80 19.03 25.81
C GLU A 450 17.25 18.93 25.33
N SER A 451 17.46 18.01 24.38
CA SER A 451 18.68 17.66 23.63
C SER A 451 19.84 18.68 23.68
N PRO A 452 21.09 18.25 23.94
CA PRO A 452 22.26 19.13 23.89
C PRO A 452 22.58 19.63 22.46
N LEU A 453 21.98 19.04 21.43
CA LEU A 453 22.07 19.49 20.04
C LEU A 453 20.83 20.29 19.67
N ARG A 454 21.04 21.53 19.21
CA ARG A 454 19.98 22.49 18.85
C ARG A 454 20.02 22.78 17.34
N LEU A 455 18.88 22.60 16.68
CA LEU A 455 18.66 23.07 15.32
C LEU A 455 18.07 24.49 15.38
N ALA A 456 18.86 25.51 15.05
CA ALA A 456 18.40 26.91 15.07
C ALA A 456 17.48 27.21 13.88
N SER A 457 17.96 26.90 12.68
CA SER A 457 17.16 26.87 11.46
C SER A 457 17.78 25.86 10.49
N ALA A 458 16.96 25.31 9.61
CA ALA A 458 17.43 24.48 8.51
C ALA A 458 16.58 24.70 7.27
N LEU A 459 17.20 24.54 6.10
CA LEU A 459 16.52 24.49 4.82
C LEU A 459 16.74 23.10 4.22
N LEU A 460 15.68 22.32 4.15
CA LEU A 460 15.72 20.90 3.80
C LEU A 460 15.11 20.69 2.41
N ASN A 461 15.74 19.82 1.63
CA ASN A 461 15.14 19.24 0.43
C ASN A 461 14.88 17.77 0.73
N VAL A 462 13.61 17.36 0.68
CA VAL A 462 13.18 16.01 1.02
C VAL A 462 12.72 15.31 -0.25
N ASN A 463 13.44 14.26 -0.64
CA ASN A 463 13.03 13.35 -1.70
C ASN A 463 12.81 11.96 -1.06
N GLY A 464 11.60 11.42 -1.17
CA GLY A 464 11.27 10.09 -0.68
C GLY A 464 10.59 9.28 -1.79
N SER A 465 10.95 8.02 -1.94
CA SER A 465 10.27 7.09 -2.84
C SER A 465 9.90 5.84 -2.08
N PHE A 466 8.60 5.58 -1.92
CA PHE A 466 8.07 4.42 -1.24
C PHE A 466 7.58 3.42 -2.27
N ARG A 467 8.01 2.15 -2.15
CA ARG A 467 7.52 1.06 -2.99
C ARG A 467 6.96 -0.06 -2.11
N VAL A 468 5.71 -0.42 -2.35
CA VAL A 468 5.05 -1.53 -1.67
C VAL A 468 4.81 -2.64 -2.66
N LYS A 469 5.31 -3.84 -2.37
CA LYS A 469 5.07 -5.04 -3.18
C LYS A 469 4.46 -6.12 -2.31
N GLY A 470 3.17 -6.39 -2.51
CA GLY A 470 2.40 -7.27 -1.61
C GLY A 470 2.37 -6.71 -0.18
N GLU A 471 2.93 -7.44 0.79
CA GLU A 471 3.04 -7.00 2.20
C GLU A 471 4.44 -6.44 2.54
N GLY A 472 5.39 -6.51 1.60
CA GLY A 472 6.73 -5.97 1.78
C GLY A 472 6.76 -4.46 1.56
N LEU A 473 7.15 -3.71 2.59
CA LEU A 473 7.48 -2.29 2.52
C LEU A 473 8.97 -2.14 2.22
N ASN A 474 9.31 -1.60 1.03
CA ASN A 474 10.67 -1.17 0.70
C ASN A 474 10.63 0.36 0.54
N GLY A 475 11.34 1.08 1.41
CA GLY A 475 11.38 2.54 1.45
C GLY A 475 12.79 3.07 1.42
#